data_AF-A0A1Q7LI99-F1
#
_entry.id   AF-A0A1Q7LI99-F1
#
_cell.length_a   1.000
_cell.length_b   1.000
_cell.length_c   1.000
_cell.angle_alpha   90.00
_cell.angle_beta   90.00
_cell.angle_gamma   90.00
#
_symmetry.space_group_name_H-M   'P 1'
#
loop_
_entity.id
_entity.type
_entity.pdbx_description
1 polymer ?
#
loop_
_entity_poly.entity_id
_entity_poly.type
_entity_poly.pdbx_seq_one_letter_code
_entity_poly.pdbx_strand_id
1 'polypeptide(L)'
;MYWNFVFRTPVDRTRWLKAIEIRPGEKRVVHHANILVDRSQSARRQESQPGTGFAGMELKIESETFDPDSHFLFWKPGTVPKPEPEGMSLRLDKDTDLILNIHLQPSGKPEKIQPSLGLYFTDKPATLFPMLLQLENDRQLDIPPGEKRFLVTDEFTLPVDVDLLAIYPHAHYLGKDLQALATLPDGSTKTLIHISQWDLNWQAVYRYAAPVSLPKGTTISMRYTYDNSSENPVNPNDPPRRVVSGNRSSDEMAHLWLQVLPHASADSAFDPRMLLQEAMARHNVGKNPADFEAHYNFAAILQARGVSAEAIQQFEFAVRLRPQDATANNALGAALLAAGRIDDAISHLTAALETQPDNFDAHYNLANALASEDKFLEAIEHYRAAIRLHPDDANTEANLGSALAETGKLSEAKQHFERALRIDPHHKLARENLEQIARDLKNPQE
;
A
#
# COMPACT_ATOMS: atom_id res chain seq x y z
N MET A 1 -19.82 3.16 6.87
CA MET A 1 -18.63 3.72 7.56
C MET A 1 -17.53 2.70 7.52
N TYR A 2 -16.29 3.09 7.19
CA TYR A 2 -15.14 2.21 7.28
C TYR A 2 -14.39 2.43 8.60
N TRP A 3 -14.04 1.33 9.27
CA TRP A 3 -13.29 1.36 10.52
C TRP A 3 -12.20 0.29 10.52
N ASN A 4 -11.03 0.65 11.03
CA ASN A 4 -9.83 -0.17 11.06
C ASN A 4 -9.51 -0.58 12.49
N PHE A 5 -9.36 -1.87 12.73
CA PHE A 5 -8.91 -2.42 14.01
C PHE A 5 -7.51 -2.99 13.85
N VAL A 6 -6.58 -2.56 14.70
CA VAL A 6 -5.21 -3.06 14.72
C VAL A 6 -5.12 -4.27 15.64
N PHE A 7 -4.83 -5.45 15.08
CA PHE A 7 -4.60 -6.69 15.83
C PHE A 7 -3.12 -6.99 15.92
N ARG A 8 -2.56 -6.90 17.13
CA ARG A 8 -1.21 -7.38 17.42
C ARG A 8 -1.19 -8.90 17.32
N THR A 9 -0.33 -9.44 16.48
CA THR A 9 -0.27 -10.89 16.29
C THR A 9 0.41 -11.57 17.49
N PRO A 10 -0.04 -12.77 17.90
CA PRO A 10 0.51 -13.47 19.05
C PRO A 10 1.78 -14.29 18.71
N VAL A 11 2.52 -13.94 17.65
CA VAL A 11 3.65 -14.74 17.16
C VAL A 11 5.00 -14.19 17.63
N ASP A 12 5.86 -15.08 18.13
CA ASP A 12 7.18 -14.78 18.69
C ASP A 12 8.33 -14.96 17.68
N ARG A 13 8.04 -15.60 16.56
CA ARG A 13 8.93 -15.91 15.44
C ARG A 13 8.06 -16.19 14.21
N THR A 14 8.66 -16.31 13.03
CA THR A 14 7.94 -16.59 11.79
C THR A 14 6.99 -17.80 11.91
N ARG A 15 5.76 -17.60 11.45
CA ARG A 15 4.68 -18.60 11.36
C ARG A 15 3.97 -18.46 10.01
N TRP A 16 3.24 -19.49 9.63
CA TRP A 16 2.52 -19.54 8.36
C TRP A 16 1.03 -19.76 8.63
N LEU A 17 0.19 -18.84 8.16
CA LEU A 17 -1.26 -18.93 8.30
C LEU A 17 -1.85 -19.55 7.06
N LYS A 18 -2.54 -20.67 7.24
CA LYS A 18 -3.32 -21.30 6.19
C LYS A 18 -4.76 -20.79 6.12
N ALA A 19 -5.28 -20.17 7.17
CA ALA A 19 -6.61 -19.56 7.14
C ALA A 19 -6.74 -18.48 8.21
N ILE A 20 -7.64 -17.53 7.94
CA ILE A 20 -8.11 -16.53 8.90
C ILE A 20 -9.63 -16.62 8.98
N GLU A 21 -10.16 -16.57 10.20
CA GLU A 21 -11.58 -16.45 10.49
C GLU A 21 -11.87 -15.06 11.06
N ILE A 22 -12.70 -14.29 10.37
CA ILE A 22 -13.16 -13.00 10.87
C ILE A 22 -14.44 -13.21 11.68
N ARG A 23 -14.41 -12.85 12.96
CA ARG A 23 -15.56 -12.87 13.85
C ARG A 23 -15.88 -11.42 14.23
N PRO A 24 -16.77 -10.73 13.50
CA PRO A 24 -16.95 -9.27 13.67
C PRO A 24 -17.67 -8.84 14.96
N GLY A 25 -18.19 -9.79 15.75
CA GLY A 25 -19.14 -9.49 16.82
C GLY A 25 -20.56 -9.41 16.26
N GLU A 26 -21.17 -8.21 16.24
CA GLU A 26 -22.52 -7.99 15.71
C GLU A 26 -22.52 -8.04 14.18
N LYS A 27 -22.96 -9.17 13.62
CA LYS A 27 -22.91 -9.41 12.16
C LYS A 27 -23.88 -8.53 11.37
N ARG A 28 -24.98 -8.06 11.98
CA ARG A 28 -26.02 -7.27 11.29
C ARG A 28 -25.55 -5.89 10.87
N VAL A 29 -24.47 -5.39 11.47
CA VAL A 29 -23.92 -4.06 11.16
C VAL A 29 -22.69 -4.13 10.26
N VAL A 30 -22.22 -5.32 9.89
CA VAL A 30 -21.08 -5.49 9.01
C VAL A 30 -21.55 -5.86 7.61
N HIS A 31 -21.16 -5.07 6.63
CA HIS A 31 -21.44 -5.33 5.22
C HIS A 31 -20.35 -6.23 4.62
N HIS A 32 -19.08 -5.86 4.78
CA HIS A 32 -17.92 -6.67 4.44
C HIS A 32 -16.70 -6.28 5.29
N ALA A 33 -15.65 -7.09 5.25
CA ALA A 33 -14.37 -6.77 5.86
C ALA A 33 -13.21 -7.36 5.05
N ASN A 34 -12.00 -6.86 5.24
CA ASN A 34 -10.77 -7.43 4.69
C ASN A 34 -9.65 -7.35 5.73
N ILE A 35 -8.58 -8.11 5.49
CA ILE A 35 -7.40 -8.16 6.33
C ILE A 35 -6.21 -7.65 5.52
N LEU A 36 -5.52 -6.65 6.07
CA LEU A 36 -4.22 -6.20 5.61
C LEU A 36 -3.16 -6.64 6.62
N VAL A 37 -1.93 -6.81 6.14
CA VAL A 37 -0.76 -7.17 6.95
C VAL A 37 0.13 -5.94 7.04
N ASP A 38 0.37 -5.47 8.26
CA ASP A 38 1.21 -4.32 8.54
C ASP A 38 2.48 -4.79 9.24
N ARG A 39 3.58 -4.87 8.48
CA ARG A 39 4.87 -5.35 8.98
C ARG A 39 5.68 -4.26 9.68
N SER A 40 5.42 -2.98 9.36
CA SER A 40 6.11 -1.84 9.97
C SER A 40 5.39 -1.30 11.20
N GLN A 41 4.18 -1.79 11.49
CA GLN A 41 3.30 -1.30 12.55
C GLN A 41 2.88 0.16 12.33
N SER A 42 2.94 0.66 11.09
CA SER A 42 2.65 2.04 10.74
C SER A 42 1.22 2.44 11.09
N ALA A 43 0.26 1.51 10.98
CA ALA A 43 -1.15 1.76 11.28
C ALA A 43 -1.37 2.14 12.75
N ARG A 44 -0.48 1.74 13.67
CA ARG A 44 -0.58 2.12 15.10
C ARG A 44 -0.52 3.62 15.31
N ARG A 45 0.18 4.36 14.44
CA ARG A 45 0.28 5.82 14.53
C ARG A 45 -1.06 6.53 14.28
N GLN A 46 -2.01 5.85 13.64
CA GLN A 46 -3.36 6.38 13.40
C GLN A 46 -4.31 6.13 14.57
N GLU A 47 -3.96 5.23 15.50
CA GLU A 47 -4.76 4.99 16.69
C GLU A 47 -4.58 6.15 17.68
N SER A 48 -5.68 6.71 18.19
CA SER A 48 -5.62 7.69 19.27
C SER A 48 -5.18 7.05 20.60
N GLN A 49 -5.55 5.79 20.81
CA GLN A 49 -5.07 4.93 21.89
C GLN A 49 -4.97 3.49 21.37
N PRO A 50 -4.00 2.68 21.84
CA PRO A 50 -3.86 1.30 21.39
C PRO A 50 -5.16 0.49 21.49
N GLY A 51 -5.60 -0.09 20.37
CA GLY A 51 -6.78 -0.94 20.29
C GLY A 51 -8.11 -0.20 20.08
N THR A 52 -8.12 1.14 19.98
CA THR A 52 -9.34 1.87 19.61
C THR A 52 -9.68 1.74 18.14
N GLY A 53 -8.68 1.46 17.31
CA GLY A 53 -8.81 1.59 15.86
C GLY A 53 -9.00 3.03 15.41
N PHE A 54 -9.30 3.20 14.12
CA PHE A 54 -9.46 4.50 13.46
C PHE A 54 -10.37 4.40 12.22
N ALA A 55 -10.93 5.53 11.78
CA ALA A 55 -11.76 5.58 10.58
C ALA A 55 -10.92 5.63 9.30
N GLY A 56 -11.40 5.05 8.20
CA GLY A 56 -10.75 5.16 6.89
C GLY A 56 -10.99 3.94 6.00
N MET A 57 -11.30 4.16 4.73
CA MET A 57 -11.41 3.08 3.74
C MET A 57 -10.02 2.67 3.25
N GLU A 58 -9.27 3.64 2.74
CA GLU A 58 -7.93 3.43 2.21
C GLU A 58 -6.91 3.53 3.35
N LEU A 59 -6.04 2.54 3.43
CA LEU A 59 -4.93 2.51 4.37
C LEU A 59 -3.63 2.61 3.59
N LYS A 60 -2.78 3.56 3.98
CA LYS A 60 -1.37 3.53 3.61
C LYS A 60 -0.64 2.71 4.67
N ILE A 61 -0.20 1.52 4.30
CA ILE A 61 0.69 0.70 5.12
C ILE A 61 2.11 0.96 4.61
N GLU A 62 2.98 1.43 5.49
CA GLU A 62 4.38 1.62 5.14
C GLU A 62 5.09 0.26 5.16
N SER A 63 5.97 0.02 4.19
CA SER A 63 6.76 -1.20 4.15
C SER A 63 8.15 -0.91 3.58
N GLU A 64 9.17 -1.42 4.27
CA GLU A 64 10.56 -1.37 3.81
C GLU A 64 10.89 -2.50 2.82
N THR A 65 10.05 -3.53 2.76
CA THR A 65 10.23 -4.68 1.89
C THR A 65 9.04 -4.85 0.95
N PHE A 66 9.31 -5.20 -0.30
CA PHE A 66 8.26 -5.57 -1.24
C PHE A 66 7.67 -6.93 -0.85
N ASP A 67 6.54 -6.91 -0.15
CA ASP A 67 5.69 -8.08 0.07
C ASP A 67 4.22 -7.61 0.17
N PRO A 68 3.40 -7.78 -0.89
CA PRO A 68 2.04 -7.27 -0.95
C PRO A 68 1.25 -7.54 0.34
N ASP A 69 0.54 -6.52 0.81
CA ASP A 69 -0.05 -6.44 2.16
C ASP A 69 -1.04 -7.57 2.48
N SER A 70 -1.59 -8.27 1.47
CA SER A 70 -2.41 -9.47 1.64
C SER A 70 -2.84 -10.00 0.28
N HIS A 71 -3.23 -11.27 0.22
CA HIS A 71 -3.97 -11.84 -0.92
C HIS A 71 -5.40 -12.26 -0.54
N PHE A 72 -5.85 -11.96 0.68
CA PHE A 72 -7.19 -12.30 1.12
C PHE A 72 -8.20 -11.35 0.49
N LEU A 73 -9.07 -11.91 -0.35
CA LEU A 73 -10.25 -11.20 -0.84
C LEU A 73 -11.25 -10.94 0.29
N PHE A 74 -12.21 -10.05 0.02
CA PHE A 74 -13.20 -9.58 0.97
C PHE A 74 -14.01 -10.71 1.64
N TRP A 75 -14.19 -10.56 2.95
CA TRP A 75 -15.07 -11.37 3.79
C TRP A 75 -16.45 -10.72 3.88
N LYS A 76 -17.49 -11.54 3.95
CA LYS A 76 -18.87 -11.10 4.24
C LYS A 76 -19.50 -11.93 5.36
N PRO A 77 -20.55 -11.44 6.04
CA PRO A 77 -21.26 -12.22 7.04
C PRO A 77 -21.65 -13.61 6.52
N GLY A 78 -21.25 -14.63 7.27
CA GLY A 78 -21.50 -16.04 6.92
C GLY A 78 -20.36 -16.73 6.19
N THR A 79 -19.31 -16.01 5.76
CA THR A 79 -18.11 -16.63 5.20
C THR A 79 -17.39 -17.46 6.26
N VAL A 80 -17.23 -18.76 5.97
CA VAL A 80 -16.47 -19.72 6.79
C VAL A 80 -14.97 -19.62 6.48
N PRO A 81 -14.08 -19.88 7.46
CA PRO A 81 -12.65 -19.90 7.19
C PRO A 81 -12.33 -21.02 6.19
N LYS A 82 -11.65 -20.66 5.11
CA LYS A 82 -11.17 -21.59 4.09
C LYS A 82 -9.66 -21.75 4.22
N PRO A 83 -9.14 -22.98 4.42
CA PRO A 83 -7.73 -23.25 4.28
C PRO A 83 -7.26 -22.93 2.86
N GLU A 84 -6.24 -22.08 2.74
CA GLU A 84 -5.52 -21.85 1.50
C GLU A 84 -4.83 -23.14 1.04
N PRO A 85 -4.66 -23.34 -0.28
CA PRO A 85 -3.90 -24.46 -0.83
C PRO A 85 -2.48 -24.54 -0.27
N GLU A 86 -1.87 -25.71 -0.38
CA GLU A 86 -0.47 -25.90 0.00
C GLU A 86 0.44 -24.93 -0.75
N GLY A 87 1.39 -24.33 -0.03
CA GLY A 87 2.30 -23.31 -0.56
C GLY A 87 1.75 -21.88 -0.56
N MET A 88 0.45 -21.65 -0.37
CA MET A 88 -0.15 -20.29 -0.37
C MET A 88 -0.39 -19.70 1.03
N SER A 89 0.20 -20.29 2.07
CA SER A 89 0.05 -19.76 3.43
C SER A 89 0.59 -18.33 3.54
N LEU A 90 -0.05 -17.47 4.32
CA LEU A 90 0.45 -16.14 4.61
C LEU A 90 1.61 -16.21 5.63
N ARG A 91 2.72 -15.56 5.34
CA ARG A 91 3.82 -15.35 6.29
C ARG A 91 3.41 -14.34 7.36
N LEU A 92 3.57 -14.69 8.64
CA LEU A 92 3.54 -13.72 9.74
C LEU A 92 4.84 -13.83 10.54
N ASP A 93 5.59 -12.74 10.52
CA ASP A 93 6.81 -12.58 11.31
C ASP A 93 6.48 -12.03 12.70
N LYS A 94 7.46 -12.07 13.60
CA LYS A 94 7.37 -11.38 14.88
C LYS A 94 7.07 -9.90 14.63
N ASP A 95 6.26 -9.29 15.49
CA ASP A 95 5.94 -7.85 15.45
C ASP A 95 5.13 -7.40 14.22
N THR A 96 4.57 -8.33 13.43
CA THR A 96 3.60 -8.00 12.37
C THR A 96 2.21 -7.75 12.97
N ASP A 97 1.52 -6.70 12.53
CA ASP A 97 0.11 -6.45 12.85
C ASP A 97 -0.82 -6.92 11.73
N LEU A 98 -2.05 -7.28 12.11
CA LEU A 98 -3.14 -7.51 11.17
C LEU A 98 -4.15 -6.38 11.30
N ILE A 99 -4.47 -5.72 10.18
CA ILE A 99 -5.46 -4.64 10.15
C ILE A 99 -6.76 -5.21 9.63
N LEU A 100 -7.77 -5.26 10.49
CA LEU A 100 -9.13 -5.60 10.10
C LEU A 100 -9.85 -4.31 9.70
N ASN A 101 -9.96 -4.08 8.39
CA ASN A 101 -10.78 -3.01 7.83
C ASN A 101 -12.21 -3.54 7.64
N ILE A 102 -13.17 -2.86 8.27
CA ILE A 102 -14.58 -3.25 8.28
C ILE A 102 -15.44 -2.16 7.66
N HIS A 103 -16.23 -2.53 6.67
CA HIS A 103 -17.31 -1.69 6.19
C HIS A 103 -18.59 -1.96 6.99
N LEU A 104 -19.00 -0.96 7.77
CA LEU A 104 -20.19 -0.95 8.61
C LEU A 104 -21.38 -0.27 7.94
N GLN A 105 -22.56 -0.87 8.10
CA GLN A 105 -23.84 -0.31 7.67
C GLN A 105 -24.63 0.25 8.87
N PRO A 106 -25.46 1.31 8.67
CA PRO A 106 -26.23 1.91 9.76
C PRO A 106 -27.23 0.92 10.39
N SER A 107 -27.29 0.88 11.72
CA SER A 107 -28.29 0.12 12.50
C SER A 107 -29.45 1.00 13.01
N GLY A 108 -29.30 2.33 12.93
CA GLY A 108 -30.23 3.29 13.52
C GLY A 108 -30.12 3.48 15.05
N LYS A 109 -29.14 2.84 15.70
CA LYS A 109 -28.87 2.98 17.14
C LYS A 109 -27.38 2.79 17.45
N PRO A 110 -26.89 3.22 18.63
CA PRO A 110 -25.53 2.89 19.04
C PRO A 110 -25.32 1.37 19.14
N GLU A 111 -24.23 0.86 18.56
CA GLU A 111 -23.88 -0.56 18.53
C GLU A 111 -22.45 -0.75 19.04
N LYS A 112 -22.23 -1.77 19.87
CA LYS A 112 -20.89 -2.12 20.34
C LYS A 112 -20.29 -3.16 19.38
N ILE A 113 -19.17 -2.81 18.76
CA ILE A 113 -18.44 -3.68 17.83
C ILE A 113 -17.14 -4.11 18.52
N GLN A 114 -16.95 -5.42 18.64
CA GLN A 114 -15.77 -6.01 19.28
C GLN A 114 -15.36 -7.24 18.47
N PRO A 115 -14.61 -7.04 17.37
CA PRO A 115 -14.23 -8.12 16.48
C PRO A 115 -13.12 -8.98 17.11
N SER A 116 -13.03 -10.23 16.67
CA SER A 116 -11.92 -11.13 16.97
C SER A 116 -11.51 -11.90 15.72
N LEU A 117 -10.25 -12.33 15.67
CA LEU A 117 -9.69 -13.11 14.56
C LEU A 117 -9.30 -14.52 15.04
N GLY A 118 -9.74 -15.53 14.31
CA GLY A 118 -9.24 -16.90 14.44
C GLY A 118 -8.08 -17.12 13.47
N LEU A 119 -6.89 -17.42 13.97
CA LEU A 119 -5.69 -17.65 13.16
C LEU A 119 -5.37 -19.15 13.10
N TYR A 120 -5.34 -19.72 11.90
CA TYR A 120 -5.08 -21.14 11.69
C TYR A 120 -3.70 -21.33 11.07
N PHE A 121 -2.79 -21.92 11.84
CA PHE A 121 -1.39 -22.07 11.45
C PHE A 121 -1.10 -23.40 10.72
N THR A 122 0.03 -23.43 10.01
CA THR A 122 0.65 -24.60 9.39
C THR A 122 2.17 -24.53 9.57
N ASP A 123 2.84 -25.69 9.54
CA ASP A 123 4.30 -25.78 9.58
C ASP A 123 4.93 -25.71 8.17
N LYS A 124 4.09 -25.76 7.12
CA LYS A 124 4.53 -25.66 5.73
C LYS A 124 4.73 -24.18 5.35
N PRO A 125 5.91 -23.79 4.85
CA PRO A 125 6.16 -22.41 4.44
C PRO A 125 5.42 -22.02 3.16
N ALA A 126 5.29 -20.72 2.94
CA ALA A 126 4.80 -20.20 1.67
C ALA A 126 5.84 -20.45 0.57
N THR A 127 5.38 -20.98 -0.56
CA THR A 127 6.16 -21.18 -1.78
C THR A 127 5.47 -20.59 -3.01
N LEU A 128 4.21 -20.17 -2.86
CA LEU A 128 3.37 -19.57 -3.88
C LEU A 128 2.82 -18.26 -3.32
N PHE A 129 2.92 -17.20 -4.12
CA PHE A 129 2.64 -15.84 -3.65
C PHE A 129 1.55 -15.19 -4.50
N PRO A 130 0.27 -15.48 -4.22
CA PRO A 130 -0.83 -14.80 -4.90
C PRO A 130 -0.88 -13.31 -4.54
N MET A 131 -1.51 -12.53 -5.41
CA MET A 131 -1.74 -11.10 -5.22
C MET A 131 -3.11 -10.69 -5.75
N LEU A 132 -3.56 -9.50 -5.36
CA LEU A 132 -4.80 -8.91 -5.86
C LEU A 132 -4.50 -7.91 -6.97
N LEU A 133 -5.25 -8.00 -8.07
CA LEU A 133 -5.35 -6.96 -9.10
C LEU A 133 -6.73 -6.34 -9.03
N GLN A 134 -6.83 -5.04 -9.21
CA GLN A 134 -8.11 -4.33 -9.28
C GLN A 134 -8.22 -3.69 -10.67
N LEU A 135 -9.25 -4.09 -11.42
CA LEU A 135 -9.75 -3.27 -12.51
C LEU A 135 -10.84 -2.37 -11.94
N GLU A 136 -10.81 -1.10 -12.28
CA GLU A 136 -11.84 -0.14 -11.88
C GLU A 136 -11.92 1.02 -12.85
N ASN A 137 -13.03 1.75 -12.87
CA ASN A 137 -13.07 3.02 -13.59
C ASN A 137 -14.10 3.97 -12.98
N ASP A 138 -13.94 4.23 -11.69
CA ASP A 138 -14.89 5.01 -10.90
C ASP A 138 -15.00 6.46 -11.37
N ARG A 139 -13.98 7.00 -12.04
CA ARG A 139 -14.02 8.37 -12.59
C ARG A 139 -14.98 8.51 -13.77
N GLN A 140 -15.31 7.41 -14.46
CA GLN A 140 -16.36 7.42 -15.49
C GLN A 140 -17.77 7.42 -14.89
N LEU A 141 -17.93 7.12 -13.60
CA LEU A 141 -19.25 7.09 -12.96
C LEU A 141 -19.79 8.52 -12.78
N ASP A 142 -20.55 8.95 -13.78
CA ASP A 142 -21.38 10.15 -13.79
C ASP A 142 -22.71 9.81 -14.48
N ILE A 143 -23.58 9.10 -13.76
CA ILE A 143 -24.79 8.49 -14.30
C ILE A 143 -25.95 9.50 -14.23
N PRO A 144 -26.49 9.97 -15.37
CA PRO A 144 -27.61 10.90 -15.40
C PRO A 144 -28.89 10.28 -14.82
N PRO A 145 -29.81 11.07 -14.26
CA PRO A 145 -31.14 10.58 -13.88
C PRO A 145 -31.90 10.09 -15.11
N GLY A 146 -32.53 8.92 -15.02
CA GLY A 146 -33.28 8.33 -16.13
C GLY A 146 -32.46 7.47 -17.08
N GLU A 147 -31.12 7.48 -16.98
CA GLU A 147 -30.25 6.65 -17.82
C GLU A 147 -30.47 5.16 -17.52
N LYS A 148 -30.74 4.35 -18.54
CA LYS A 148 -31.09 2.93 -18.38
C LYS A 148 -29.92 1.98 -18.56
N ARG A 149 -28.88 2.41 -19.28
CA ARG A 149 -27.75 1.56 -19.69
C ARG A 149 -26.46 2.36 -19.74
N PHE A 150 -26.09 2.95 -18.61
CA PHE A 150 -24.78 3.58 -18.46
C PHE A 150 -23.70 2.51 -18.46
N LEU A 151 -22.64 2.67 -19.26
CA LEU A 151 -21.58 1.68 -19.44
C LEU A 151 -20.28 2.18 -18.81
N VAL A 152 -19.63 1.34 -18.01
CA VAL A 152 -18.28 1.56 -17.50
C VAL A 152 -17.41 0.38 -17.88
N THR A 153 -16.21 0.66 -18.38
CA THR A 153 -15.25 -0.36 -18.80
C THR A 153 -13.84 -0.08 -18.30
N ASP A 154 -13.05 -1.13 -18.15
CA ASP A 154 -11.61 -1.07 -17.93
C ASP A 154 -10.94 -2.26 -18.65
N GLU A 155 -9.69 -2.10 -19.09
CA GLU A 155 -8.95 -3.14 -19.79
C GLU A 155 -7.50 -3.19 -19.33
N PHE A 156 -7.03 -4.36 -18.91
CA PHE A 156 -5.68 -4.55 -18.41
C PHE A 156 -4.99 -5.73 -19.10
N THR A 157 -3.79 -5.52 -19.63
CA THR A 157 -3.00 -6.58 -20.29
C THR A 157 -1.94 -7.13 -19.35
N LEU A 158 -1.95 -8.45 -19.16
CA LEU A 158 -1.06 -9.13 -18.22
C LEU A 158 0.41 -9.10 -18.68
N PRO A 159 1.36 -8.63 -17.84
CA PRO A 159 2.78 -8.57 -18.17
C PRO A 159 3.51 -9.91 -18.01
N VAL A 160 2.88 -10.87 -17.33
CA VAL A 160 3.40 -12.20 -16.98
C VAL A 160 2.28 -13.24 -17.09
N ASP A 161 2.65 -14.52 -17.16
CA ASP A 161 1.70 -15.62 -17.02
C ASP A 161 1.14 -15.65 -15.60
N VAL A 162 -0.17 -15.86 -15.46
CA VAL A 162 -0.84 -15.97 -14.17
C VAL A 162 -1.88 -17.09 -14.17
N ASP A 163 -2.15 -17.64 -13.00
CA ASP A 163 -3.38 -18.39 -12.74
C ASP A 163 -4.38 -17.51 -11.99
N LEU A 164 -5.58 -17.34 -12.52
CA LEU A 164 -6.68 -16.68 -11.83
C LEU A 164 -7.37 -17.67 -10.87
N LEU A 165 -7.31 -17.37 -9.57
CA LEU A 165 -7.81 -18.23 -8.50
C LEU A 165 -9.23 -17.87 -8.06
N ALA A 166 -9.53 -16.57 -8.04
CA ALA A 166 -10.83 -16.05 -7.62
C ALA A 166 -11.08 -14.66 -8.20
N ILE A 167 -12.36 -14.28 -8.26
CA ILE A 167 -12.84 -13.01 -8.79
C ILE A 167 -13.91 -12.43 -7.86
N TYR A 168 -13.86 -11.13 -7.65
CA TYR A 168 -14.79 -10.40 -6.78
C TYR A 168 -15.27 -9.13 -7.47
N PRO A 169 -16.45 -9.17 -8.12
CA PRO A 169 -17.09 -7.97 -8.65
C PRO A 169 -17.78 -7.18 -7.53
N HIS A 170 -17.76 -5.85 -7.64
CA HIS A 170 -18.42 -4.94 -6.72
C HIS A 170 -19.02 -3.74 -7.46
N ALA A 171 -20.33 -3.56 -7.26
CA ALA A 171 -21.13 -2.41 -7.69
C ALA A 171 -22.26 -2.21 -6.66
N HIS A 172 -22.90 -1.04 -6.63
CA HIS A 172 -24.05 -0.79 -5.76
C HIS A 172 -25.38 -1.08 -6.48
N TYR A 173 -26.43 -0.35 -6.10
CA TYR A 173 -27.82 -0.67 -6.41
C TYR A 173 -28.23 -0.44 -7.87
N LEU A 174 -27.51 0.41 -8.60
CA LEU A 174 -27.78 0.68 -10.01
C LEU A 174 -27.18 -0.38 -10.93
N GLY A 175 -26.22 -1.18 -10.47
CA GLY A 175 -25.60 -2.24 -11.27
C GLY A 175 -26.63 -3.24 -11.81
N LYS A 176 -26.47 -3.65 -13.08
CA LYS A 176 -27.40 -4.57 -13.77
C LYS A 176 -26.73 -5.75 -14.45
N ASP A 177 -25.71 -5.51 -15.25
CA ASP A 177 -24.97 -6.53 -16.00
C ASP A 177 -23.49 -6.29 -15.77
N LEU A 178 -22.79 -7.30 -15.26
CA LEU A 178 -21.37 -7.26 -14.95
C LEU A 178 -20.67 -8.40 -15.67
N GLN A 179 -19.66 -8.07 -16.47
CA GLN A 179 -18.93 -9.05 -17.24
C GLN A 179 -17.43 -8.80 -17.12
N ALA A 180 -16.67 -9.89 -17.01
CA ALA A 180 -15.24 -9.87 -17.27
C ALA A 180 -14.87 -10.94 -18.28
N LEU A 181 -14.11 -10.55 -19.30
CA LEU A 181 -13.60 -11.43 -20.35
C LEU A 181 -12.07 -11.42 -20.34
N ALA A 182 -11.47 -12.49 -20.82
CA ALA A 182 -10.05 -12.57 -21.12
C ALA A 182 -9.87 -12.85 -22.61
N THR A 183 -9.24 -11.93 -23.33
CA THR A 183 -8.79 -12.13 -24.71
C THR A 183 -7.34 -12.60 -24.67
N LEU A 184 -7.11 -13.84 -25.08
CA LEU A 184 -5.79 -14.47 -25.09
C LEU A 184 -4.91 -13.93 -26.22
N PRO A 185 -3.58 -14.16 -26.17
CA PRO A 185 -2.65 -13.74 -27.22
C PRO A 185 -2.95 -14.30 -28.63
N ASP A 186 -3.65 -15.44 -28.71
CA ASP A 186 -4.08 -16.04 -29.98
C ASP A 186 -5.39 -15.42 -30.53
N GLY A 187 -5.95 -14.44 -29.83
CA GLY A 187 -7.20 -13.75 -30.17
C GLY A 187 -8.47 -14.46 -29.69
N SER A 188 -8.37 -15.65 -29.08
CA SER A 188 -9.53 -16.33 -28.50
C SER A 188 -9.99 -15.66 -27.20
N THR A 189 -11.28 -15.74 -26.91
CA THR A 189 -11.87 -15.12 -25.71
C THR A 189 -12.39 -16.17 -24.72
N LYS A 190 -12.14 -15.95 -23.44
CA LYS A 190 -12.72 -16.72 -22.32
C LYS A 190 -13.60 -15.80 -21.48
N THR A 191 -14.77 -16.27 -21.07
CA THR A 191 -15.57 -15.57 -20.05
C THR A 191 -15.00 -15.90 -18.68
N LEU A 192 -14.55 -14.89 -17.95
CA LEU A 192 -14.06 -15.04 -16.57
C LEU A 192 -15.24 -15.03 -15.59
N ILE A 193 -16.16 -14.08 -15.76
CA ILE A 193 -17.42 -14.02 -15.03
C ILE A 193 -18.46 -13.27 -15.87
N HIS A 194 -19.73 -13.66 -15.75
CA HIS A 194 -20.85 -12.91 -16.28
C HIS A 194 -22.04 -13.02 -15.32
N ILE A 195 -22.42 -11.89 -14.73
CA ILE A 195 -23.61 -11.75 -13.90
C ILE A 195 -24.58 -10.86 -14.67
N SER A 196 -25.48 -11.48 -15.43
CA SER A 196 -26.44 -10.78 -16.30
C SER A 196 -27.59 -10.10 -15.55
N GLN A 197 -27.73 -10.40 -14.26
CA GLN A 197 -28.70 -9.83 -13.34
C GLN A 197 -28.01 -9.60 -12.00
N TRP A 198 -27.27 -8.49 -11.89
CA TRP A 198 -26.60 -8.12 -10.65
C TRP A 198 -27.61 -7.95 -9.51
N ASP A 199 -27.28 -8.55 -8.38
CA ASP A 199 -27.96 -8.36 -7.10
C ASP A 199 -26.87 -8.09 -6.06
N LEU A 200 -26.96 -6.95 -5.38
CA LEU A 200 -26.03 -6.54 -4.33
C LEU A 200 -25.92 -7.60 -3.22
N ASN A 201 -27.00 -8.34 -2.94
CA ASN A 201 -26.99 -9.42 -1.94
C ASN A 201 -26.09 -10.60 -2.34
N TRP A 202 -25.81 -10.74 -3.64
CA TRP A 202 -24.94 -11.77 -4.20
C TRP A 202 -23.52 -11.28 -4.46
N GLN A 203 -23.19 -10.07 -4.04
CA GLN A 203 -21.82 -9.62 -3.94
C GLN A 203 -21.03 -10.58 -3.06
N ALA A 204 -20.04 -11.25 -3.65
CA ALA A 204 -19.29 -12.33 -3.03
C ALA A 204 -18.00 -12.60 -3.78
N VAL A 205 -17.04 -13.23 -3.10
CA VAL A 205 -15.86 -13.80 -3.74
C VAL A 205 -16.25 -15.09 -4.45
N TYR A 206 -16.11 -15.11 -5.78
CA TYR A 206 -16.31 -16.29 -6.60
C TYR A 206 -14.97 -16.98 -6.81
N ARG A 207 -14.82 -18.20 -6.30
CA ARG A 207 -13.59 -18.99 -6.43
C ARG A 207 -13.77 -20.01 -7.54
N TYR A 208 -12.78 -20.13 -8.42
CA TYR A 208 -12.83 -21.12 -9.49
C TYR A 208 -12.66 -22.52 -8.92
N ALA A 209 -13.36 -23.50 -9.49
CA ALA A 209 -13.21 -24.91 -9.13
C ALA A 209 -11.80 -25.43 -9.49
N ALA A 210 -11.24 -24.93 -10.58
CA ALA A 210 -9.85 -25.08 -10.98
C ALA A 210 -9.31 -23.72 -11.43
N PRO A 211 -8.05 -23.35 -11.11
CA PRO A 211 -7.47 -22.09 -11.56
C PRO A 211 -7.57 -21.89 -13.07
N VAL A 212 -7.83 -20.66 -13.50
CA VAL A 212 -7.87 -20.31 -14.92
C VAL A 212 -6.50 -19.78 -15.34
N SER A 213 -5.77 -20.56 -16.14
CA SER A 213 -4.48 -20.14 -16.66
C SER A 213 -4.65 -19.06 -17.73
N LEU A 214 -3.98 -17.92 -17.52
CA LEU A 214 -3.98 -16.74 -18.38
C LEU A 214 -2.52 -16.41 -18.76
N PRO A 215 -2.12 -16.65 -20.01
CA PRO A 215 -0.76 -16.36 -20.45
C PRO A 215 -0.49 -14.85 -20.51
N LYS A 216 0.79 -14.47 -20.42
CA LYS A 216 1.29 -13.13 -20.69
C LYS A 216 0.73 -12.60 -22.01
N GLY A 217 0.33 -11.33 -22.01
CA GLY A 217 -0.32 -10.70 -23.17
C GLY A 217 -1.82 -10.93 -23.24
N THR A 218 -2.41 -11.73 -22.33
CA THR A 218 -3.86 -11.78 -22.17
C THR A 218 -4.38 -10.41 -21.72
N THR A 219 -5.39 -9.88 -22.42
CA THR A 219 -6.12 -8.68 -22.04
C THR A 219 -7.38 -9.07 -21.28
N ILE A 220 -7.49 -8.63 -20.04
CA ILE A 220 -8.70 -8.77 -19.22
C ILE A 220 -9.54 -7.52 -19.42
N SER A 221 -10.78 -7.67 -19.87
CA SER A 221 -11.74 -6.58 -19.98
C SER A 221 -12.82 -6.69 -18.92
N MET A 222 -13.13 -5.57 -18.28
CA MET A 222 -14.23 -5.38 -17.34
C MET A 222 -15.31 -4.54 -18.03
N ARG A 223 -16.57 -4.96 -17.92
CA ARG A 223 -17.73 -4.25 -18.48
C ARG A 223 -18.92 -4.29 -17.53
N TYR A 224 -19.26 -3.14 -16.98
CA TYR A 224 -20.39 -2.97 -16.05
C TYR A 224 -21.45 -2.07 -16.68
N THR A 225 -22.73 -2.42 -16.50
CA THR A 225 -23.85 -1.56 -16.89
C THR A 225 -24.71 -1.17 -15.70
N TYR A 226 -25.21 0.05 -15.72
CA TYR A 226 -26.02 0.63 -14.66
C TYR A 226 -27.35 1.20 -15.19
N ASP A 227 -28.38 1.13 -14.35
CA ASP A 227 -29.73 1.63 -14.64
C ASP A 227 -30.17 2.58 -13.51
N ASN A 228 -30.10 3.88 -13.79
CA ASN A 228 -30.57 4.98 -12.95
C ASN A 228 -31.96 5.49 -13.38
N SER A 229 -32.79 4.64 -13.98
CA SER A 229 -34.16 5.00 -14.30
C SER A 229 -35.11 4.77 -13.14
N SER A 230 -36.32 5.32 -13.25
CA SER A 230 -37.43 5.06 -12.32
C SER A 230 -38.04 3.66 -12.48
N GLU A 231 -37.66 2.93 -13.54
CA GLU A 231 -38.09 1.53 -13.76
C GLU A 231 -37.21 0.55 -12.97
N ASN A 232 -36.03 0.97 -12.49
CA ASN A 232 -35.19 0.16 -11.63
C ASN A 232 -35.80 0.09 -10.20
N PRO A 233 -36.38 -1.04 -9.78
CA PRO A 233 -37.09 -1.14 -8.50
C PRO A 233 -36.15 -1.05 -7.28
N VAL A 234 -34.84 -1.19 -7.50
CA VAL A 234 -33.82 -1.09 -6.44
C VAL A 234 -33.04 0.23 -6.51
N ASN A 235 -33.45 1.19 -7.35
CA ASN A 235 -32.84 2.52 -7.36
C ASN A 235 -32.97 3.16 -5.97
N PRO A 236 -31.86 3.55 -5.31
CA PRO A 236 -31.91 4.14 -3.98
C PRO A 236 -32.45 5.58 -3.98
N ASN A 237 -32.75 6.14 -5.17
CA ASN A 237 -33.24 7.50 -5.35
C ASN A 237 -34.60 7.50 -6.06
N ASP A 238 -35.62 8.05 -5.41
CA ASP A 238 -36.94 8.28 -5.99
C ASP A 238 -37.39 9.74 -5.71
N PRO A 239 -37.49 10.62 -6.74
CA PRO A 239 -37.18 10.34 -8.14
C PRO A 239 -35.66 10.14 -8.39
N PRO A 240 -35.26 9.53 -9.53
CA PRO A 240 -33.86 9.39 -9.88
C PRO A 240 -33.11 10.73 -9.90
N ARG A 241 -31.88 10.72 -9.40
CA ARG A 241 -30.96 11.87 -9.39
C ARG A 241 -29.62 11.48 -10.00
N ARG A 242 -28.79 12.44 -10.34
CA ARG A 242 -27.41 12.20 -10.80
C ARG A 242 -26.65 11.37 -9.75
N VAL A 243 -26.02 10.28 -10.17
CA VAL A 243 -25.21 9.39 -9.32
C VAL A 243 -23.78 9.41 -9.80
N VAL A 244 -22.84 9.53 -8.86
CA VAL A 244 -21.40 9.53 -9.13
C VAL A 244 -20.71 8.42 -8.35
N SER A 245 -19.42 8.20 -8.56
CA SER A 245 -18.64 7.31 -7.72
C SER A 245 -18.61 7.74 -6.25
N GLY A 246 -18.62 6.76 -5.35
CA GLY A 246 -18.48 7.04 -3.92
C GLY A 246 -18.92 5.89 -3.00
N ASN A 247 -18.69 6.09 -1.71
CA ASN A 247 -18.79 5.04 -0.69
C ASN A 247 -20.20 4.89 -0.11
N ARG A 248 -21.14 5.78 -0.45
CA ARG A 248 -22.52 5.68 0.05
C ARG A 248 -23.29 4.70 -0.81
N SER A 249 -24.30 4.06 -0.22
CA SER A 249 -25.25 3.21 -0.95
C SER A 249 -25.98 3.93 -2.08
N SER A 250 -26.04 5.27 -2.05
CA SER A 250 -26.64 6.09 -3.12
C SER A 250 -25.65 6.57 -4.18
N ASP A 251 -24.36 6.33 -3.97
CA ASP A 251 -23.29 6.51 -4.95
C ASP A 251 -23.03 5.15 -5.64
N GLU A 252 -22.13 5.07 -6.62
CA GLU A 252 -21.77 3.82 -7.32
C GLU A 252 -20.28 3.48 -7.25
N MET A 253 -19.96 2.23 -7.60
CA MET A 253 -18.59 1.73 -7.81
C MET A 253 -18.54 0.76 -8.98
N ALA A 254 -17.39 0.71 -9.65
CA ALA A 254 -17.13 -0.19 -10.77
C ALA A 254 -15.85 -1.01 -10.50
N HIS A 255 -15.83 -1.83 -9.45
CA HIS A 255 -14.61 -2.55 -9.05
C HIS A 255 -14.68 -4.02 -9.42
N LEU A 256 -13.58 -4.55 -9.96
CA LEU A 256 -13.37 -5.96 -10.21
C LEU A 256 -12.02 -6.38 -9.65
N TRP A 257 -12.07 -7.14 -8.55
CA TRP A 257 -10.88 -7.67 -7.92
C TRP A 257 -10.58 -9.09 -8.41
N LEU A 258 -9.32 -9.35 -8.74
CA LEU A 258 -8.82 -10.61 -9.25
C LEU A 258 -7.74 -11.13 -8.31
N GLN A 259 -7.92 -12.32 -7.74
CA GLN A 259 -6.85 -13.01 -7.02
C GLN A 259 -6.06 -13.84 -8.03
N VAL A 260 -4.83 -13.42 -8.32
CA VAL A 260 -3.96 -14.06 -9.30
C VAL A 260 -2.73 -14.67 -8.63
N LEU A 261 -2.27 -15.79 -9.16
CA LEU A 261 -0.97 -16.39 -8.84
C LEU A 261 -0.04 -16.19 -10.04
N PRO A 262 0.92 -15.24 -9.97
CA PRO A 262 1.90 -15.11 -11.03
C PRO A 262 2.84 -16.32 -11.09
N HIS A 263 3.17 -16.73 -12.31
CA HIS A 263 4.17 -17.77 -12.53
C HIS A 263 5.57 -17.15 -12.48
N ALA A 264 6.45 -17.76 -11.70
CA ALA A 264 7.86 -17.41 -11.75
C ALA A 264 8.45 -17.93 -13.07
N SER A 265 9.00 -17.04 -13.89
CA SER A 265 9.84 -17.47 -15.00
C SER A 265 11.19 -17.93 -14.43
N ALA A 266 11.67 -19.09 -14.88
CA ALA A 266 12.95 -19.66 -14.46
C ALA A 266 14.15 -18.72 -14.74
N ASP A 267 13.98 -17.77 -15.66
CA ASP A 267 15.00 -16.81 -16.09
C ASP A 267 14.83 -15.40 -15.47
N SER A 268 13.86 -15.22 -14.57
CA SER A 268 13.59 -13.92 -13.96
C SER A 268 14.49 -13.67 -12.74
N ALA A 269 15.39 -12.69 -12.85
CA ALA A 269 16.13 -12.15 -11.70
C ALA A 269 15.24 -11.40 -10.69
N PHE A 270 13.93 -11.27 -10.96
CA PHE A 270 12.99 -10.48 -10.19
C PHE A 270 11.70 -11.24 -9.86
N ASP A 271 11.09 -10.88 -8.74
CA ASP A 271 9.78 -11.38 -8.34
C ASP A 271 8.70 -10.94 -9.37
N PRO A 272 7.94 -11.87 -10.00
CA PRO A 272 6.94 -11.52 -11.01
C PRO A 272 5.79 -10.66 -10.45
N ARG A 273 5.57 -10.67 -9.14
CA ARG A 273 4.61 -9.78 -8.47
C ARG A 273 4.99 -8.31 -8.66
N MET A 274 6.28 -7.98 -8.73
CA MET A 274 6.74 -6.60 -8.98
C MET A 274 6.36 -6.13 -10.38
N LEU A 275 6.46 -6.99 -11.39
CA LEU A 275 6.07 -6.66 -12.77
C LEU A 275 4.56 -6.42 -12.87
N LEU A 276 3.76 -7.21 -12.15
CA LEU A 276 2.32 -6.99 -12.06
C LEU A 276 1.96 -5.67 -11.37
N GLN A 277 2.61 -5.36 -10.23
CA GLN A 277 2.37 -4.09 -9.54
C GLN A 277 2.79 -2.88 -10.37
N GLU A 278 3.95 -2.93 -11.03
CA GLU A 278 4.40 -1.86 -11.92
C GLU A 278 3.43 -1.67 -13.10
N ALA A 279 2.99 -2.76 -13.74
CA ALA A 279 2.02 -2.69 -14.82
C ALA A 279 0.67 -2.12 -14.36
N MET A 280 0.21 -2.50 -13.16
CA MET A 280 -1.02 -1.95 -12.58
C MET A 280 -0.88 -0.47 -12.24
N ALA A 281 0.26 -0.05 -11.68
CA ALA A 281 0.52 1.35 -11.38
C ALA A 281 0.58 2.20 -12.65
N ARG A 282 1.24 1.70 -13.70
CA ARG A 282 1.27 2.32 -15.04
C ARG A 282 -0.14 2.41 -15.65
N HIS A 283 -0.94 1.35 -15.53
CA HIS A 283 -2.34 1.31 -15.95
C HIS A 283 -3.17 2.39 -15.24
N ASN A 284 -3.03 2.51 -13.93
CA ASN A 284 -3.76 3.48 -13.12
C ASN A 284 -3.40 4.93 -13.46
N VAL A 285 -2.12 5.23 -13.68
CA VAL A 285 -1.69 6.56 -14.16
C VAL A 285 -2.21 6.85 -15.57
N GLY A 286 -2.17 5.87 -16.47
CA GLY A 286 -2.69 6.02 -17.84
C GLY A 286 -4.19 6.30 -17.87
N LYS A 287 -4.96 5.62 -17.01
CA LYS A 287 -6.40 5.81 -16.85
C LYS A 287 -6.73 7.14 -16.16
N ASN A 288 -5.95 7.52 -15.14
CA ASN A 288 -6.19 8.68 -14.29
C ASN A 288 -4.93 9.58 -14.15
N PRO A 289 -4.54 10.35 -15.19
CA PRO A 289 -3.31 11.16 -15.17
C PRO A 289 -3.31 12.35 -14.19
N ALA A 290 -4.45 12.66 -13.59
CA ALA A 290 -4.60 13.71 -12.58
C ALA A 290 -4.72 13.13 -11.16
N ASP A 291 -4.45 11.85 -10.98
CA ASP A 291 -4.49 11.19 -9.68
C ASP A 291 -3.13 11.21 -9.00
N PHE A 292 -3.04 11.99 -7.92
CA PHE A 292 -1.83 12.11 -7.12
C PHE A 292 -1.37 10.76 -6.56
N GLU A 293 -2.28 9.97 -6.01
CA GLU A 293 -1.93 8.71 -5.34
C GLU A 293 -1.41 7.70 -6.36
N ALA A 294 -1.99 7.68 -7.57
CA ALA A 294 -1.50 6.84 -8.67
C ALA A 294 -0.06 7.19 -9.06
N HIS A 295 0.25 8.48 -9.24
CA HIS A 295 1.61 8.93 -9.57
C HIS A 295 2.60 8.64 -8.44
N TYR A 296 2.24 8.94 -7.19
CA TYR A 296 3.10 8.71 -6.03
C TYR A 296 3.41 7.21 -5.84
N ASN A 297 2.39 6.36 -5.90
CA ASN A 297 2.57 4.91 -5.74
C ASN A 297 3.37 4.32 -6.90
N PHE A 298 3.14 4.78 -8.14
CA PHE A 298 3.92 4.34 -9.28
C PHE A 298 5.40 4.73 -9.15
N ALA A 299 5.67 5.95 -8.70
CA ALA A 299 7.03 6.43 -8.42
C ALA A 299 7.73 5.58 -7.36
N ALA A 300 7.06 5.26 -6.25
CA ALA A 300 7.60 4.41 -5.19
C ALA A 300 7.94 3.00 -5.69
N ILE A 301 7.09 2.41 -6.53
CA ILE A 301 7.34 1.10 -7.17
C ILE A 301 8.58 1.18 -8.08
N LEU A 302 8.68 2.21 -8.92
CA LEU A 302 9.83 2.42 -9.82
C LEU A 302 11.13 2.65 -9.04
N GLN A 303 11.07 3.39 -7.93
CA GLN A 303 12.21 3.63 -7.05
C GLN A 303 12.71 2.32 -6.43
N ALA A 304 11.79 1.48 -5.91
CA ALA A 304 12.12 0.15 -5.37
C ALA A 304 12.69 -0.80 -6.44
N ARG A 305 12.34 -0.60 -7.71
CA ARG A 305 12.91 -1.31 -8.88
C ARG A 305 14.27 -0.77 -9.32
N GLY A 306 14.73 0.37 -8.77
CA GLY A 306 15.94 1.04 -9.21
C GLY A 306 15.81 1.76 -10.55
N VAL A 307 14.59 2.01 -11.04
CA VAL A 307 14.32 2.76 -12.28
C VAL A 307 14.25 4.26 -11.95
N SER A 308 15.37 4.81 -11.48
CA SER A 308 15.43 6.13 -10.83
C SER A 308 14.90 7.28 -11.69
N ALA A 309 15.19 7.28 -13.00
CA ALA A 309 14.78 8.38 -13.88
C ALA A 309 13.25 8.44 -14.05
N GLU A 310 12.58 7.30 -14.24
CA GLU A 310 11.12 7.26 -14.35
C GLU A 310 10.47 7.52 -12.97
N ALA A 311 11.07 7.02 -11.87
CA ALA A 311 10.61 7.29 -10.52
C ALA A 311 10.58 8.80 -10.22
N ILE A 312 11.67 9.53 -10.50
CA ILE A 312 11.75 10.98 -10.33
C ILE A 312 10.66 11.68 -11.15
N GLN A 313 10.46 11.29 -12.42
CA GLN A 313 9.42 11.88 -13.26
C GLN A 313 8.02 11.69 -12.66
N GLN A 314 7.70 10.51 -12.13
CA GLN A 314 6.40 10.25 -11.51
C GLN A 314 6.23 11.00 -10.18
N PHE A 315 7.28 11.13 -9.37
CA PHE A 315 7.27 11.99 -8.18
C PHE A 315 7.08 13.48 -8.54
N GLU A 316 7.72 13.97 -9.60
CA GLU A 316 7.53 15.34 -10.11
C GLU A 316 6.06 15.58 -10.52
N PHE A 317 5.40 14.60 -11.15
CA PHE A 317 3.96 14.68 -11.43
C PHE A 317 3.12 14.72 -10.15
N ALA A 318 3.41 13.87 -9.17
CA ALA A 318 2.72 13.88 -7.88
C ALA A 318 2.86 15.24 -7.17
N VAL A 319 4.09 15.78 -7.07
CA VAL A 319 4.34 17.10 -6.49
C VAL A 319 3.64 18.21 -7.28
N ARG A 320 3.56 18.13 -8.61
CA ARG A 320 2.79 19.10 -9.40
C ARG A 320 1.30 19.10 -9.07
N LEU A 321 0.72 17.92 -8.81
CA LEU A 321 -0.69 17.78 -8.45
C LEU A 321 -0.98 18.25 -7.02
N ARG A 322 -0.04 18.07 -6.09
CA ARG A 322 -0.12 18.57 -4.72
C ARG A 322 1.21 19.22 -4.28
N PRO A 323 1.45 20.49 -4.62
CA PRO A 323 2.75 21.14 -4.39
C PRO A 323 3.17 21.28 -2.92
N GLN A 324 2.20 21.32 -2.01
CA GLN A 324 2.40 21.46 -0.57
C GLN A 324 2.35 20.10 0.16
N ASP A 325 2.31 18.96 -0.55
CA ASP A 325 2.35 17.66 0.10
C ASP A 325 3.77 17.36 0.60
N ALA A 326 3.96 17.35 1.92
CA ALA A 326 5.27 17.14 2.54
C ALA A 326 5.84 15.74 2.24
N THR A 327 4.97 14.72 2.12
CA THR A 327 5.38 13.34 1.85
C THR A 327 5.92 13.20 0.43
N ALA A 328 5.22 13.80 -0.55
CA ALA A 328 5.67 13.81 -1.95
C ALA A 328 6.96 14.61 -2.14
N ASN A 329 7.07 15.79 -1.52
CA ASN A 329 8.28 16.60 -1.57
C ASN A 329 9.48 15.89 -0.93
N ASN A 330 9.29 15.23 0.23
CA ASN A 330 10.34 14.40 0.83
C ASN A 330 10.76 13.24 -0.08
N ALA A 331 9.80 12.50 -0.64
CA ALA A 331 10.08 11.36 -1.50
C ALA A 331 10.81 11.79 -2.81
N LEU A 332 10.39 12.89 -3.43
CA LEU A 332 11.08 13.47 -4.58
C LEU A 332 12.49 13.92 -4.20
N GLY A 333 12.65 14.63 -3.09
CA GLY A 333 13.94 15.07 -2.58
C GLY A 333 14.90 13.92 -2.32
N ALA A 334 14.43 12.84 -1.69
CA ALA A 334 15.22 11.62 -1.47
C ALA A 334 15.63 10.95 -2.78
N ALA A 335 14.73 10.86 -3.77
CA ALA A 335 15.03 10.29 -5.08
C ALA A 335 16.06 11.14 -5.86
N LEU A 336 15.96 12.47 -5.79
CA LEU A 336 16.90 13.41 -6.39
C LEU A 336 18.28 13.34 -5.73
N LEU A 337 18.33 13.25 -4.40
CA LEU A 337 19.56 13.06 -3.63
C LEU A 337 20.27 11.77 -4.05
N ALA A 338 19.54 10.66 -4.14
CA ALA A 338 20.08 9.38 -4.61
C ALA A 338 20.59 9.43 -6.07
N ALA A 339 20.02 10.32 -6.89
CA ALA A 339 20.47 10.57 -8.26
C ALA A 339 21.60 11.63 -8.37
N GLY A 340 22.08 12.18 -7.25
CA GLY A 340 23.13 13.21 -7.22
C GLY A 340 22.66 14.62 -7.62
N ARG A 341 21.35 14.86 -7.73
CA ARG A 341 20.77 16.19 -7.99
C ARG A 341 20.56 16.95 -6.67
N ILE A 342 21.67 17.32 -6.03
CA ILE A 342 21.69 17.78 -4.63
C ILE A 342 20.92 19.09 -4.41
N ASP A 343 21.12 20.11 -5.25
CA ASP A 343 20.42 21.40 -5.15
C ASP A 343 18.89 21.25 -5.24
N ASP A 344 18.43 20.42 -6.19
CA ASP A 344 17.00 20.13 -6.36
C ASP A 344 16.45 19.38 -5.15
N ALA A 345 17.23 18.42 -4.61
CA ALA A 345 16.86 17.69 -3.41
C ALA A 345 16.68 18.62 -2.20
N ILE A 346 17.64 19.51 -1.94
CA ILE A 346 17.58 20.50 -0.86
C ILE A 346 16.32 21.36 -0.99
N SER A 347 15.99 21.80 -2.21
CA SER A 347 14.80 22.63 -2.47
C SER A 347 13.51 21.91 -2.08
N HIS A 348 13.33 20.65 -2.51
CA HIS A 348 12.13 19.88 -2.19
C HIS A 348 12.07 19.47 -0.71
N LEU A 349 13.20 19.10 -0.10
CA LEU A 349 13.25 18.75 1.32
C LEU A 349 12.95 19.96 2.21
N THR A 350 13.40 21.15 1.82
CA THR A 350 13.03 22.41 2.48
C THR A 350 11.53 22.67 2.37
N ALA A 351 10.93 22.53 1.18
CA ALA A 351 9.48 22.68 1.00
C ALA A 351 8.65 21.68 1.83
N ALA A 352 9.15 20.45 2.01
CA ALA A 352 8.53 19.46 2.89
C ALA A 352 8.51 19.95 4.35
N LEU A 353 9.62 20.52 4.83
CA LEU A 353 9.73 21.05 6.20
C LEU A 353 8.99 22.39 6.42
N GLU A 354 8.84 23.21 5.38
CA GLU A 354 7.99 24.41 5.44
C GLU A 354 6.53 24.03 5.70
N THR A 355 6.08 22.89 5.15
CA THR A 355 4.70 22.41 5.31
C THR A 355 4.53 21.55 6.57
N GLN A 356 5.50 20.69 6.86
CA GLN A 356 5.52 19.82 8.03
C GLN A 356 6.87 19.93 8.76
N PRO A 357 7.02 20.90 9.68
CA PRO A 357 8.29 21.14 10.37
C PRO A 357 8.79 19.95 11.20
N ASP A 358 7.89 19.10 11.68
CA ASP A 358 8.22 17.93 12.51
C ASP A 358 8.33 16.64 11.67
N ASN A 359 8.72 16.73 10.40
CA ASN A 359 8.93 15.56 9.53
C ASN A 359 10.35 15.00 9.69
N PHE A 360 10.45 13.80 10.28
CA PHE A 360 11.73 13.12 10.54
C PHE A 360 12.51 12.86 9.25
N ASP A 361 11.89 12.23 8.25
CA ASP A 361 12.56 11.81 7.01
C ASP A 361 13.10 13.03 6.25
N ALA A 362 12.33 14.12 6.20
CA ALA A 362 12.75 15.34 5.53
C ALA A 362 13.96 16.00 6.24
N HIS A 363 13.98 16.01 7.58
CA HIS A 363 15.16 16.47 8.34
C HIS A 363 16.38 15.59 8.10
N TYR A 364 16.23 14.27 8.17
CA TYR A 364 17.31 13.32 7.94
C TYR A 364 17.88 13.44 6.52
N ASN A 365 17.01 13.46 5.51
CA ASN A 365 17.41 13.58 4.10
C ASN A 365 18.02 14.95 3.80
N LEU A 366 17.51 16.04 4.38
CA LEU A 366 18.10 17.37 4.20
C LEU A 366 19.49 17.46 4.82
N ALA A 367 19.67 16.88 6.01
CA ALA A 367 20.98 16.80 6.65
C ALA A 367 21.98 16.00 5.80
N ASN A 368 21.56 14.87 5.20
CA ASN A 368 22.39 14.10 4.28
C ASN A 368 22.77 14.91 3.03
N ALA A 369 21.80 15.62 2.44
CA ALA A 369 22.05 16.46 1.26
C ALA A 369 23.04 17.59 1.58
N LEU A 370 22.85 18.31 2.69
CA LEU A 370 23.76 19.37 3.14
C LEU A 370 25.16 18.84 3.46
N ALA A 371 25.25 17.69 4.13
CA ALA A 371 26.54 17.05 4.41
C ALA A 371 27.28 16.64 3.12
N SER A 372 26.56 16.26 2.06
CA SER A 372 27.18 15.94 0.76
C SER A 372 27.76 17.16 0.02
N GLU A 373 27.40 18.37 0.47
CA GLU A 373 27.97 19.64 0.00
C GLU A 373 28.95 20.26 1.02
N ASP A 374 29.43 19.47 1.98
CA ASP A 374 30.31 19.91 3.08
C ASP A 374 29.70 21.00 3.99
N LYS A 375 28.38 21.22 3.95
CA LYS A 375 27.65 22.17 4.82
C LYS A 375 27.35 21.54 6.19
N PHE A 376 28.39 21.05 6.86
CA PHE A 376 28.26 20.23 8.06
C PHE A 376 27.56 20.93 9.23
N LEU A 377 27.76 22.25 9.40
CA LEU A 377 27.10 23.01 10.48
C LEU A 377 25.58 23.05 10.33
N GLU A 378 25.08 23.21 9.10
CA GLU A 378 23.64 23.18 8.80
C GLU A 378 23.09 21.76 8.91
N ALA A 379 23.85 20.77 8.42
CA ALA A 379 23.49 19.35 8.57
C ALA A 379 23.33 18.93 10.04
N ILE A 380 24.22 19.37 10.93
CA ILE A 380 24.16 19.10 12.38
C ILE A 380 22.82 19.54 12.98
N GLU A 381 22.31 20.72 12.61
CA GLU A 381 21.04 21.23 13.15
C GLU A 381 19.85 20.36 12.71
N HIS A 382 19.85 19.91 11.46
CA HIS A 382 18.82 19.01 10.94
C HIS A 382 18.94 17.58 11.49
N TYR A 383 20.13 17.01 11.65
CA TYR A 383 20.29 15.73 12.34
C TYR A 383 19.83 15.80 13.80
N ARG A 384 20.12 16.89 14.50
CA ARG A 384 19.62 17.11 15.88
C ARG A 384 18.10 17.19 15.90
N ALA A 385 17.47 17.80 14.90
CA ALA A 385 16.02 17.82 14.77
C ALA A 385 15.44 16.42 14.53
N ALA A 386 16.03 15.64 13.62
CA ALA A 386 15.67 14.25 13.38
C ALA A 386 15.79 13.40 14.65
N ILE A 387 16.89 13.52 15.42
CA ILE A 387 17.07 12.79 16.70
C ILE A 387 16.03 13.20 17.76
N ARG A 388 15.60 14.47 17.80
CA ARG A 388 14.52 14.88 18.71
C ARG A 388 13.20 14.20 18.37
N LEU A 389 12.94 13.98 17.09
CA LEU A 389 11.72 13.30 16.62
C LEU A 389 11.81 11.80 16.87
N HIS A 390 12.91 11.15 16.45
CA HIS A 390 13.15 9.72 16.66
C HIS A 390 14.49 9.51 17.42
N PRO A 391 14.46 9.43 18.76
CA PRO A 391 15.68 9.35 19.58
C PRO A 391 16.39 7.98 19.55
N ASP A 392 15.78 6.98 18.92
CA ASP A 392 16.24 5.60 18.84
C ASP A 392 16.68 5.21 17.41
N ASP A 393 16.97 6.19 16.54
CA ASP A 393 17.50 5.92 15.20
C ASP A 393 19.05 5.94 15.18
N ALA A 394 19.65 4.76 15.01
CA ALA A 394 21.11 4.60 15.04
C ALA A 394 21.81 5.29 13.85
N ASN A 395 21.18 5.32 12.67
CA ASN A 395 21.76 5.93 11.47
C ASN A 395 21.92 7.44 11.63
N THR A 396 20.89 8.12 12.16
CA THR A 396 20.91 9.56 12.40
C THR A 396 21.93 9.92 13.48
N GLU A 397 22.03 9.14 14.56
CA GLU A 397 23.08 9.31 15.58
C GLU A 397 24.49 9.15 14.98
N ALA A 398 24.70 8.14 14.13
CA ALA A 398 25.98 7.92 13.48
C ALA A 398 26.32 9.06 12.49
N ASN A 399 25.37 9.52 11.67
CA ASN A 399 25.58 10.59 10.70
C ASN A 399 25.81 11.94 11.38
N LEU A 400 25.14 12.23 12.50
CA LEU A 400 25.45 13.38 13.34
C LEU A 400 26.88 13.29 13.88
N GLY A 401 27.29 12.12 14.35
CA GLY A 401 28.66 11.85 14.79
C GLY A 401 29.69 12.19 13.70
N SER A 402 29.45 11.75 12.46
CA SER A 402 30.31 12.05 11.32
C SER A 402 30.38 13.55 11.03
N ALA A 403 29.23 14.23 10.94
CA ALA A 403 29.21 15.68 10.69
C ALA A 403 29.92 16.47 11.81
N LEU A 404 29.79 16.05 13.07
CA LEU A 404 30.54 16.64 14.19
C LEU A 404 32.05 16.41 14.07
N ALA A 405 32.48 15.22 13.64
CA ALA A 405 33.89 14.91 13.42
C ALA A 405 34.52 15.80 12.34
N GLU A 406 33.80 16.01 11.22
CA GLU A 406 34.23 16.91 10.14
C GLU A 406 34.38 18.37 10.60
N THR A 407 33.61 18.78 11.62
CA THR A 407 33.74 20.11 12.25
C THR A 407 34.77 20.16 13.39
N GLY A 408 35.53 19.09 13.62
CA GLY A 408 36.57 18.98 14.66
C GLY A 408 36.03 18.74 16.08
N LYS A 409 34.72 18.52 16.25
CA LYS A 409 34.08 18.27 17.55
C LYS A 409 34.17 16.79 17.96
N LEU A 410 35.39 16.25 17.97
CA LEU A 410 35.65 14.80 18.14
C LEU A 410 35.06 14.22 19.43
N SER A 411 35.05 14.98 20.53
CA SER A 411 34.46 14.54 21.80
C SER A 411 32.95 14.38 21.74
N GLU A 412 32.23 15.27 21.04
CA GLU A 412 30.78 15.15 20.83
C GLU A 412 30.50 14.03 19.82
N ALA A 413 31.25 13.97 18.73
CA ALA A 413 31.14 12.91 17.73
C ALA A 413 31.24 11.51 18.35
N LYS A 414 32.22 11.31 19.23
CA LYS A 414 32.40 10.08 20.00
C LYS A 414 31.15 9.66 20.77
N GLN A 415 30.49 10.59 21.46
CA GLN A 415 29.29 10.30 22.25
C GLN A 415 28.12 9.83 21.37
N HIS A 416 27.97 10.44 20.20
CA HIS A 416 26.94 10.08 19.22
C HIS A 416 27.22 8.71 18.59
N PHE A 417 28.47 8.40 18.22
CA PHE A 417 28.83 7.05 17.77
C PHE A 417 28.61 5.97 18.83
N GLU A 418 28.95 6.26 20.09
CA GLU A 418 28.65 5.35 21.21
C GLU A 418 27.14 5.16 21.41
N ARG A 419 26.33 6.20 21.19
CA ARG A 419 24.87 6.09 21.25
C ARG A 419 24.31 5.26 20.10
N ALA A 420 24.79 5.48 18.87
CA ALA A 420 24.43 4.64 17.72
C ALA A 420 24.73 3.17 17.98
N LEU A 421 25.89 2.84 18.58
CA LEU A 421 26.25 1.45 18.94
C LEU A 421 25.48 0.88 20.14
N ARG A 422 24.91 1.73 21.00
CA ARG A 422 23.96 1.28 22.04
C ARG A 422 22.61 0.89 21.43
N ILE A 423 22.18 1.62 20.40
CA ILE A 423 20.92 1.36 19.69
C ILE A 423 21.08 0.15 18.77
N ASP A 424 22.11 0.13 17.92
CA ASP A 424 22.49 -0.98 17.06
C ASP A 424 23.97 -1.37 17.29
N PRO A 425 24.24 -2.44 18.07
CA PRO A 425 25.60 -2.94 18.32
C PRO A 425 26.37 -3.35 17.07
N HIS A 426 25.70 -3.54 15.92
CA HIS A 426 26.32 -3.96 14.67
C HIS A 426 26.54 -2.79 13.69
N HIS A 427 26.20 -1.55 14.07
CA HIS A 427 26.28 -0.39 13.20
C HIS A 427 27.71 -0.13 12.72
N LYS A 428 27.98 -0.45 11.44
CA LYS A 428 29.34 -0.45 10.87
C LYS A 428 30.00 0.94 10.91
N LEU A 429 29.30 1.95 10.39
CA LEU A 429 29.83 3.32 10.27
C LEU A 429 30.22 3.92 11.64
N ALA A 430 29.39 3.73 12.67
CA ALA A 430 29.68 4.22 14.01
C ALA A 430 30.91 3.55 14.63
N ARG A 431 31.06 2.23 14.47
CA ARG A 431 32.22 1.48 14.94
C ARG A 431 33.51 1.93 14.26
N GLU A 432 33.51 2.04 12.94
CA GLU A 432 34.69 2.44 12.16
C GLU A 432 35.16 3.86 12.54
N ASN A 433 34.22 4.82 12.66
CA ASN A 433 34.56 6.18 13.07
C ASN A 433 34.98 6.28 14.54
N LEU A 434 34.39 5.49 15.43
CA LEU A 434 34.79 5.46 16.84
C LEU A 434 36.22 4.91 17.00
N GLU A 435 36.58 3.87 16.25
CA GLU A 435 37.94 3.33 16.18
C GLU A 435 38.92 4.37 15.63
N GLN A 436 38.53 5.13 14.61
CA GLN A 436 39.34 6.21 14.06
C GLN A 436 39.59 7.32 15.08
N ILE A 437 38.54 7.86 15.71
CA ILE A 437 38.65 8.87 16.76
C ILE A 437 39.51 8.38 17.92
N ALA A 438 39.38 7.11 18.33
CA ALA A 438 40.19 6.54 19.39
C ALA A 438 41.68 6.45 19.03
N ARG A 439 42.03 6.29 17.75
CA ARG A 439 43.42 6.37 17.25
C ARG A 439 43.93 7.80 17.26
N ASP A 440 43.13 8.74 16.77
CA ASP A 440 43.51 10.15 16.65
C ASP A 440 43.71 10.80 18.03
N LEU A 441 42.91 10.41 19.03
CA LEU A 441 43.09 10.86 20.42
C LEU A 441 44.27 10.20 21.13
N LYS A 442 44.76 9.04 20.67
CA LYS A 442 45.95 8.35 21.22
C LYS A 442 47.26 8.84 20.60
N ASN A 443 47.21 9.31 19.36
CA ASN A 443 48.33 9.88 18.62
C ASN A 443 47.97 11.29 18.13
N PRO A 444 47.84 12.28 19.04
CA PRO A 444 47.73 13.67 18.60
C PRO A 444 49.02 14.03 17.86
N GLN A 445 49.00 14.09 16.52
CA GLN A 445 50.16 14.59 15.79
C GLN A 445 50.41 16.05 16.17
N GLU A 446 51.70 16.36 16.35
CA GLU A 446 52.30 17.63 16.80
C GLU A 446 51.86 18.88 16.04
#